data_AF-X0Y9F2-F1
#
_entry.id   AF-X0Y9F2-F1
#
_cell.length_a   1.000
_cell.length_b   1.000
_cell.length_c   1.000
_cell.angle_alpha   90.00
_cell.angle_beta   90.00
_cell.angle_gamma   90.00
#
_symmetry.space_group_name_H-M   'P 1'
#
loop_
_entity.id
_entity.type
_entity.pdbx_description
1 polymer ?
#
loop_
_entity_poly.entity_id
_entity_poly.type
_entity_poly.pdbx_seq_one_letter_code
_entity_poly.pdbx_strand_id
1 'polypeptide(L)'
;LGIGMELTSRDLACRGNFATMDKSGVITDRRAGRIPTELNEKICRIIQDEISLIRGAEIIIRPGMEHRFVVVFRGKGLEEGLSDADPQVVGKKLKYTEPLRPEAEKAAEIINEFIDKAIEVLKEHSPANAVLLRGFAKHPGLPTMGELFKLSPAAIATYPMYKGLAKLVGMEILEAGETIEKEFKTLKENYQKYDFFYLHIKKTDSYGEDGNYEQKVKVIEE
;
A
#
# COMPACT_ATOMS: atom_id res chain seq x y z
N LEU A 1 -2.34 -3.03 -0.06
CA LEU A 1 -3.32 -3.69 0.86
C LEU A 1 -3.81 -2.75 1.96
N GLY A 2 -2.97 -2.28 2.89
CA GLY A 2 -3.41 -1.45 4.03
C GLY A 2 -4.08 -0.10 3.70
N ILE A 3 -3.89 0.42 2.48
CA ILE A 3 -4.55 1.63 1.97
C ILE A 3 -5.83 1.35 1.16
N GLY A 4 -6.39 0.13 1.26
CA GLY A 4 -7.60 -0.26 0.53
C GLY A 4 -7.41 -0.54 -0.96
N MET A 5 -6.16 -0.59 -1.44
CA MET A 5 -5.85 -0.90 -2.83
C MET A 5 -5.85 -2.40 -3.10
N GLU A 6 -6.58 -2.80 -4.14
CA GLU A 6 -6.59 -4.16 -4.68
C GLU A 6 -5.35 -4.38 -5.56
N LEU A 7 -4.63 -5.46 -5.28
CA LEU A 7 -3.46 -5.87 -6.04
C LEU A 7 -3.81 -7.13 -6.84
N THR A 8 -3.30 -7.20 -8.07
CA THR A 8 -3.42 -8.36 -8.96
C THR A 8 -2.07 -9.05 -9.13
N SER A 9 -2.06 -10.23 -9.75
CA SER A 9 -0.81 -10.93 -10.12
C SER A 9 0.09 -10.15 -11.08
N ARG A 10 -0.41 -9.09 -11.72
CA ARG A 10 0.34 -8.20 -12.61
C ARG A 10 0.95 -6.98 -11.91
N ASP A 11 0.75 -6.86 -10.60
CA ASP A 11 1.10 -5.67 -9.85
C ASP A 11 2.40 -5.86 -9.10
N LEU A 12 3.33 -4.94 -9.33
CA LEU A 12 4.50 -4.71 -8.48
C LEU A 12 4.23 -3.44 -7.68
N ALA A 13 4.11 -3.57 -6.37
CA ALA A 13 3.80 -2.47 -5.47
C ALA A 13 5.04 -2.05 -4.69
N CYS A 14 5.18 -0.77 -4.38
CA CYS A 14 6.19 -0.28 -3.45
C CYS A 14 5.65 0.88 -2.62
N ARG A 15 6.29 1.09 -1.47
CA ARG A 15 6.08 2.29 -0.68
C ARG A 15 6.89 3.44 -1.28
N GLY A 16 6.25 4.59 -1.40
CA GLY A 16 6.88 5.86 -1.75
C GLY A 16 6.94 6.83 -0.58
N ASN A 17 7.98 7.64 -0.57
CA ASN A 17 8.15 8.79 0.30
C ASN A 17 8.46 10.02 -0.56
N PHE A 18 7.76 11.12 -0.34
CA PHE A 18 8.20 12.43 -0.80
C PHE A 18 9.40 12.89 0.02
N ALA A 19 10.36 13.50 -0.65
CA ALA A 19 11.63 13.94 -0.09
C ALA A 19 12.03 15.31 -0.64
N THR A 20 12.94 15.97 0.07
CA THR A 20 13.62 17.19 -0.36
C THR A 20 14.97 16.82 -0.96
N MET A 21 15.21 17.27 -2.19
CA MET A 21 16.47 17.14 -2.91
C MET A 21 17.01 18.53 -3.27
N ASP A 22 18.30 18.75 -3.07
CA ASP A 22 18.95 20.00 -3.46
C ASP A 22 19.34 20.01 -4.95
N LYS A 23 19.85 21.16 -5.43
CA LYS A 23 20.26 21.36 -6.83
C LYS A 23 21.44 20.47 -7.26
N SER A 24 22.17 19.86 -6.32
CA SER A 24 23.27 18.93 -6.60
C SER A 24 22.82 17.47 -6.66
N GLY A 25 21.51 17.23 -6.50
CA GLY A 25 20.90 15.90 -6.47
C GLY A 25 21.05 15.19 -5.13
N VAL A 26 21.39 15.91 -4.05
CA VAL A 26 21.56 15.34 -2.71
C VAL A 26 20.25 15.42 -1.93
N ILE A 27 19.86 14.30 -1.32
CA ILE A 27 18.68 14.20 -0.46
C ILE A 27 18.97 14.88 0.88
N THR A 28 18.29 15.99 1.15
CA THR A 28 18.45 16.79 2.37
C THR A 28 17.42 16.43 3.45
N ASP A 29 16.24 15.96 3.05
CA ASP A 29 15.23 15.41 3.95
C ASP A 29 14.44 14.28 3.27
N ARG A 30 14.45 13.09 3.86
CA ARG A 30 13.76 11.89 3.34
C ARG A 30 12.25 11.86 3.60
N ARG A 31 11.73 12.90 4.24
CA ARG A 31 10.33 13.02 4.66
C ARG A 31 9.71 14.35 4.22
N ALA A 32 10.43 15.20 3.49
CA ALA A 32 9.94 16.49 3.03
C ALA A 32 9.31 17.33 4.16
N GLY A 33 9.93 17.37 5.34
CA GLY A 33 9.40 18.08 6.51
C GLY A 33 8.10 17.49 7.08
N ARG A 34 7.71 16.28 6.68
CA ARG A 34 6.38 15.69 6.91
C ARG A 34 5.27 16.66 6.47
N ILE A 35 5.25 16.95 5.16
CA ILE A 35 4.18 17.76 4.56
C ILE A 35 2.78 17.33 5.05
N PRO A 36 1.82 18.27 5.17
CA PRO A 36 0.43 17.93 5.47
C PRO A 36 -0.14 16.92 4.46
N THR A 37 -1.04 16.06 4.91
CA THR A 37 -1.66 15.02 4.07
C THR A 37 -2.41 15.64 2.89
N GLU A 38 -3.04 16.80 3.06
CA GLU A 38 -3.76 17.51 2.00
C GLU A 38 -2.81 17.97 0.88
N LEU A 39 -1.56 18.30 1.22
CA LEU A 39 -0.54 18.63 0.22
C LEU A 39 -0.03 17.36 -0.47
N ASN A 40 0.17 16.26 0.26
CA ASN A 40 0.52 14.96 -0.32
C ASN A 40 -0.52 14.51 -1.36
N GLU A 41 -1.80 14.61 -1.03
CA GLU A 41 -2.89 14.21 -1.93
C GLU A 41 -2.86 15.01 -3.23
N LYS A 42 -2.63 16.33 -3.14
CA LYS A 42 -2.49 17.20 -4.32
C LYS A 42 -1.29 16.78 -5.18
N ILE A 43 -0.14 16.54 -4.55
CA ILE A 43 1.07 16.14 -5.26
C ILE A 43 0.89 14.76 -5.93
N CYS A 44 0.29 13.79 -5.23
CA CYS A 44 -0.02 12.48 -5.80
C CYS A 44 -0.93 12.59 -7.04
N ARG A 45 -1.92 13.49 -7.03
CA ARG A 45 -2.78 13.73 -8.21
C ARG A 45 -2.00 14.30 -9.38
N ILE A 46 -1.15 15.30 -9.13
CA ILE A 46 -0.30 15.91 -10.18
C ILE A 46 0.57 14.84 -10.85
N ILE A 47 1.26 14.00 -10.08
CA ILE A 47 2.10 12.93 -10.66
C ILE A 47 1.24 11.89 -11.38
N GLN A 48 0.07 11.54 -10.84
CA GLN A 48 -0.83 10.56 -11.45
C GLN A 48 -1.36 11.03 -12.81
N ASP A 49 -1.66 12.33 -12.94
CA ASP A 49 -2.18 12.94 -14.17
C ASP A 49 -1.09 13.01 -15.25
N GLU A 50 0.15 13.33 -14.87
CA GLU A 50 1.30 13.42 -15.78
C GLU A 50 1.92 12.06 -16.13
N ILE A 51 1.86 11.09 -15.22
CA ILE A 51 2.54 9.80 -15.33
C ILE A 51 1.55 8.65 -15.11
N SER A 52 0.78 8.33 -16.14
CA SER A 52 -0.19 7.22 -16.12
C SER A 52 0.32 5.93 -16.77
N LEU A 53 1.31 6.03 -17.67
CA LEU A 53 1.83 4.89 -18.43
C LEU A 53 3.34 5.02 -18.69
N ILE A 54 4.09 3.96 -18.39
CA ILE A 54 5.52 3.87 -18.70
C ILE A 54 5.81 2.51 -19.33
N ARG A 55 6.31 2.48 -20.57
CA ARG A 55 6.67 1.24 -21.30
C ARG A 55 5.54 0.19 -21.29
N GLY A 56 4.29 0.65 -21.37
CA GLY A 56 3.09 -0.20 -21.34
C GLY A 56 2.70 -0.73 -19.95
N ALA A 57 3.38 -0.33 -18.87
CA ALA A 57 2.94 -0.54 -17.51
C ALA A 57 2.11 0.66 -17.02
N GLU A 58 0.93 0.39 -16.50
CA GLU A 58 0.06 1.38 -15.85
C GLU A 58 0.68 1.79 -14.50
N ILE A 59 0.69 3.09 -14.23
CA ILE A 59 1.21 3.67 -12.99
C ILE A 59 0.05 4.14 -12.15
N ILE A 60 -0.10 3.56 -10.96
CA ILE A 60 -1.21 3.86 -10.05
C ILE A 60 -0.65 4.36 -8.72
N ILE A 61 -0.91 5.62 -8.41
CA ILE A 61 -0.41 6.30 -7.21
C ILE A 61 -1.56 6.48 -6.23
N ARG A 62 -1.31 6.19 -4.95
CA ARG A 62 -2.26 6.42 -3.87
C ARG A 62 -1.60 7.16 -2.71
N PRO A 63 -2.22 8.27 -2.24
CA PRO A 63 -1.69 9.02 -1.12
C PRO A 63 -1.76 8.18 0.16
N GLY A 64 -0.81 8.45 1.06
CA GLY A 64 -0.81 7.97 2.43
C GLY A 64 -0.76 9.16 3.39
N MET A 65 -0.50 8.90 4.67
CA MET A 65 -0.37 9.97 5.66
C MET A 65 0.96 10.73 5.51
N GLU A 66 0.87 12.05 5.61
CA GLU A 66 2.00 12.98 5.50
C GLU A 66 2.75 12.76 4.17
N HIS A 67 4.08 12.66 4.18
CA HIS A 67 4.94 12.42 3.02
C HIS A 67 4.83 11.03 2.37
N ARG A 68 4.01 10.12 2.88
CA ARG A 68 3.97 8.72 2.41
C ARG A 68 2.99 8.56 1.25
N PHE A 69 3.30 7.67 0.34
CA PHE A 69 2.39 7.22 -0.71
C PHE A 69 2.69 5.77 -1.09
N VAL A 70 1.87 5.21 -1.96
CA VAL A 70 2.09 3.90 -2.58
C VAL A 70 2.06 4.08 -4.09
N VAL A 71 2.95 3.38 -4.79
CA VAL A 71 2.90 3.24 -6.24
C VAL A 71 2.72 1.77 -6.57
N VAL A 72 1.83 1.51 -7.53
CA VAL A 72 1.68 0.22 -8.16
C VAL A 72 2.02 0.36 -9.63
N PHE A 73 2.96 -0.47 -10.06
CA PHE A 73 3.31 -0.67 -11.45
C PHE A 73 2.56 -1.92 -11.92
N ARG A 74 1.57 -1.74 -12.79
CA ARG A 74 0.71 -2.83 -13.28
C ARG A 74 1.04 -3.15 -14.73
N GLY A 75 1.54 -4.35 -14.98
CA GLY A 75 1.99 -4.72 -16.32
C GLY A 75 2.46 -6.17 -16.44
N LYS A 76 2.83 -6.57 -17.65
CA LYS A 76 3.38 -7.91 -17.92
C LYS A 76 4.90 -7.93 -17.69
N GLY A 77 5.39 -9.01 -17.08
CA GLY A 77 6.84 -9.22 -16.86
C GLY A 77 7.44 -8.25 -15.85
N LEU A 78 6.66 -7.85 -14.84
CA LEU A 78 7.15 -7.09 -13.69
C LEU A 78 7.40 -8.07 -12.55
N GLU A 79 8.64 -8.13 -12.11
CA GLU A 79 9.09 -9.04 -11.07
C GLU A 79 9.73 -8.27 -9.90
N GLU A 80 9.57 -8.82 -8.70
CA GLU A 80 10.28 -8.35 -7.49
C GLU A 80 11.77 -8.73 -7.55
N GLY A 81 12.52 -8.54 -6.46
CA GLY A 81 13.97 -8.75 -6.44
C GLY A 81 14.71 -7.51 -6.93
N LEU A 82 14.36 -6.36 -6.36
CA LEU A 82 14.88 -5.03 -6.67
C LEU A 82 15.49 -4.43 -5.40
N SER A 83 16.57 -3.69 -5.54
CA SER A 83 17.12 -2.91 -4.44
C SER A 83 16.24 -1.68 -4.16
N ASP A 84 16.24 -1.17 -2.92
CA ASP A 84 15.54 0.08 -2.60
C ASP A 84 16.12 1.27 -3.38
N ALA A 85 15.26 2.10 -3.96
CA ALA A 85 15.57 3.41 -4.53
C ALA A 85 15.45 4.52 -3.46
N ASP A 86 16.03 4.26 -2.29
CA ASP A 86 16.14 5.20 -1.19
C ASP A 86 17.54 5.03 -0.58
N PRO A 87 18.35 6.09 -0.47
CA PRO A 87 19.71 5.99 0.08
C PRO A 87 19.74 5.65 1.56
N GLN A 88 18.58 5.62 2.23
CA GLN A 88 18.39 5.34 3.63
C GLN A 88 18.98 6.33 4.64
N VAL A 89 19.71 7.34 4.16
CA VAL A 89 20.31 8.42 4.93
C VAL A 89 20.23 9.73 4.15
N VAL A 90 20.29 10.86 4.85
CA VAL A 90 20.43 12.19 4.22
C VAL A 90 21.90 12.44 3.84
N GLY A 91 22.16 13.46 3.00
CA GLY A 91 23.51 13.81 2.57
C GLY A 91 24.10 12.87 1.50
N LYS A 92 23.27 12.00 0.93
CA LYS A 92 23.62 11.15 -0.22
C LYS A 92 22.84 11.60 -1.45
N LYS A 93 23.40 11.33 -2.62
CA LYS A 93 22.71 11.54 -3.89
C LYS A 93 21.48 10.64 -3.99
N LEU A 94 20.54 11.04 -4.85
CA LEU A 94 19.47 10.18 -5.32
C LEU A 94 20.03 8.80 -5.69
N LYS A 95 19.31 7.76 -5.28
CA LYS A 95 19.65 6.36 -5.55
C LYS A 95 18.58 5.75 -6.43
N TYR A 96 18.99 5.13 -7.52
CA TYR A 96 18.12 4.33 -8.38
C TYR A 96 17.98 2.90 -7.88
N THR A 97 16.91 2.21 -8.29
CA THR A 97 16.77 0.78 -8.02
C THR A 97 17.64 -0.02 -8.99
N GLU A 98 18.15 -1.15 -8.52
CA GLU A 98 18.93 -2.11 -9.30
C GLU A 98 18.26 -3.48 -9.24
N PRO A 99 18.23 -4.24 -10.35
CA PRO A 99 17.77 -5.61 -10.34
C PRO A 99 18.75 -6.48 -9.54
N LEU A 100 18.23 -7.22 -8.56
CA LEU A 100 18.99 -8.22 -7.79
C LEU A 100 18.93 -9.60 -8.46
N ARG A 101 18.11 -9.73 -9.51
CA ARG A 101 17.99 -10.91 -10.37
C ARG A 101 17.63 -10.50 -11.80
N PRO A 102 18.00 -11.29 -12.83
CA PRO A 102 17.77 -10.92 -14.24
C PRO A 102 16.29 -10.65 -14.58
N GLU A 103 15.36 -11.36 -13.95
CA GLU A 103 13.93 -11.22 -14.25
C GLU A 103 13.36 -9.85 -13.82
N ALA A 104 14.07 -9.13 -12.94
CA ALA A 104 13.67 -7.83 -12.43
C ALA A 104 14.14 -6.65 -13.30
N GLU A 105 14.95 -6.87 -14.34
CA GLU A 105 15.54 -5.81 -15.18
C GLU A 105 14.48 -4.87 -15.76
N LYS A 106 13.43 -5.43 -16.35
CA LYS A 106 12.33 -4.65 -16.92
C LYS A 106 11.64 -3.77 -15.87
N ALA A 107 11.47 -4.28 -14.66
CA ALA A 107 10.87 -3.51 -13.58
C ALA A 107 11.79 -2.36 -13.14
N ALA A 108 13.09 -2.61 -13.02
CA ALA A 108 14.08 -1.58 -12.69
C ALA A 108 14.07 -0.42 -13.70
N GLU A 109 14.03 -0.72 -15.01
CA GLU A 109 13.93 0.31 -16.05
C GLU A 109 12.69 1.20 -15.89
N ILE A 110 11.53 0.58 -15.70
CA ILE A 110 10.25 1.29 -15.56
C ILE A 110 10.24 2.15 -14.30
N ILE A 111 10.75 1.62 -13.19
CA ILE A 111 10.80 2.31 -11.90
C ILE A 111 11.77 3.49 -11.96
N ASN A 112 12.95 3.32 -12.57
CA ASN A 112 13.92 4.40 -12.68
C ASN A 112 13.41 5.50 -13.64
N GLU A 113 12.75 5.14 -14.74
CA GLU A 113 12.07 6.11 -15.61
C GLU A 113 10.94 6.85 -14.86
N PHE A 114 10.20 6.15 -13.98
CA PHE A 114 9.20 6.79 -13.12
C PHE A 114 9.84 7.80 -12.16
N ILE A 115 10.96 7.44 -11.52
CA ILE A 115 11.68 8.34 -10.60
C ILE A 115 12.11 9.61 -11.34
N ASP A 116 12.70 9.49 -12.53
CA ASP A 116 13.15 10.62 -13.32
C ASP A 116 11.99 11.54 -13.72
N LYS A 117 10.91 10.96 -14.24
CA LYS A 117 9.70 11.73 -14.61
C LYS A 117 9.05 12.39 -13.39
N ALA A 118 8.98 11.70 -12.27
CA ALA A 118 8.42 12.25 -11.04
C ALA A 118 9.26 13.43 -10.54
N ILE A 119 10.58 13.34 -10.57
CA ILE A 119 11.46 14.46 -10.17
C ILE A 119 11.28 15.67 -11.11
N GLU A 120 11.15 15.45 -12.42
CA GLU A 120 10.91 16.53 -13.37
C GLU A 120 9.58 17.24 -13.11
N VAL A 121 8.50 16.47 -12.90
CA VAL A 121 7.17 17.00 -12.54
C VAL A 121 7.24 17.78 -11.22
N LEU A 122 8.03 17.30 -10.26
CA LEU A 122 8.08 17.85 -8.90
C LEU A 122 9.15 18.92 -8.68
N LYS A 123 9.91 19.33 -9.70
CA LYS A 123 11.09 20.19 -9.53
C LYS A 123 10.81 21.49 -8.76
N GLU A 124 9.63 22.09 -8.95
CA GLU A 124 9.18 23.33 -8.29
C GLU A 124 8.36 23.07 -7.01
N HIS A 125 8.13 21.81 -6.62
CA HIS A 125 7.28 21.39 -5.51
C HIS A 125 8.04 21.20 -4.17
N SER A 126 9.00 22.08 -3.86
CA SER A 126 9.72 22.03 -2.58
C SER A 126 8.77 22.26 -1.38
N PRO A 127 8.88 21.51 -0.26
CA PRO A 127 9.96 20.56 0.07
C PRO A 127 9.79 19.13 -0.47
N ALA A 128 8.76 18.84 -1.26
CA ALA A 128 8.45 17.51 -1.81
C ALA A 128 8.84 17.37 -3.29
N ASN A 129 10.07 17.77 -3.61
CA ASN A 129 10.58 17.83 -4.99
C ASN A 129 11.30 16.55 -5.47
N ALA A 130 11.26 15.49 -4.68
CA ALA A 130 11.80 14.18 -5.04
C ALA A 130 10.94 13.04 -4.48
N VAL A 131 11.11 11.85 -5.07
CA VAL A 131 10.48 10.61 -4.61
C VAL A 131 11.55 9.58 -4.24
N LEU A 132 11.30 8.84 -3.17
CA LEU A 132 12.13 7.71 -2.73
C LEU A 132 11.25 6.47 -2.62
N LEU A 133 11.67 5.36 -3.21
CA LEU A 133 10.85 4.14 -3.30
C LEU A 133 11.52 2.97 -2.59
N ARG A 134 10.73 2.19 -1.84
CA ARG A 134 11.21 1.05 -1.05
C ARG A 134 10.22 -0.10 -0.99
N GLY A 135 10.76 -1.29 -0.73
CA GLY A 135 9.97 -2.48 -0.46
C GLY A 135 9.14 -2.91 -1.68
N PHE A 136 9.79 -3.08 -2.82
CA PHE A 136 9.18 -3.62 -4.03
C PHE A 136 8.72 -5.05 -3.77
N ALA A 137 7.43 -5.30 -3.90
CA ALA A 137 6.83 -6.60 -3.64
C ALA A 137 5.75 -6.89 -4.68
N LYS A 138 5.73 -8.13 -5.16
CA LYS A 138 4.66 -8.62 -6.03
C LYS A 138 3.52 -9.18 -5.19
N HIS A 139 2.35 -9.29 -5.79
CA HIS A 139 1.33 -10.19 -5.24
C HIS A 139 1.92 -11.62 -5.20
N PRO A 140 1.97 -12.29 -4.03
CA PRO A 140 2.68 -13.56 -3.85
C PRO A 140 2.06 -14.74 -4.62
N GLY A 141 0.95 -14.51 -5.32
CA GLY A 141 0.26 -15.54 -6.10
C GLY A 141 -0.25 -16.69 -5.24
N LEU A 142 -0.60 -16.41 -3.97
CA LEU A 142 -1.12 -17.41 -3.07
C LEU A 142 -2.40 -18.01 -3.67
N PRO A 143 -2.55 -19.35 -3.67
CA PRO A 143 -3.82 -19.97 -3.97
C PRO A 143 -4.89 -19.44 -3.00
N THR A 144 -6.05 -19.13 -3.55
CA THR A 144 -7.22 -18.72 -2.78
C THR A 144 -7.73 -19.88 -1.92
N MET A 145 -8.48 -19.55 -0.87
CA MET A 145 -9.15 -20.56 -0.05
C MET A 145 -10.15 -21.40 -0.87
N GLY A 146 -10.78 -20.82 -1.90
CA GLY A 146 -11.63 -21.56 -2.83
C GLY A 146 -10.84 -22.58 -3.66
N GLU A 147 -9.62 -22.24 -4.09
CA GLU A 147 -8.76 -23.17 -4.83
C GLU A 147 -8.28 -24.34 -3.97
N LEU A 148 -7.81 -24.05 -2.74
CA LEU A 148 -7.23 -25.06 -1.84
C LEU A 148 -8.27 -25.88 -1.10
N PHE A 149 -9.28 -25.22 -0.53
CA PHE A 149 -10.20 -25.83 0.43
C PHE A 149 -11.61 -26.00 -0.12
N LYS A 150 -11.89 -25.53 -1.35
CA LYS A 150 -13.22 -25.58 -1.99
C LYS A 150 -14.31 -24.87 -1.17
N LEU A 151 -13.91 -23.87 -0.40
CA LEU A 151 -14.82 -23.04 0.39
C LEU A 151 -15.28 -21.82 -0.41
N SER A 152 -16.45 -21.28 -0.06
CA SER A 152 -16.88 -19.94 -0.43
C SER A 152 -16.71 -19.02 0.80
N PRO A 153 -15.56 -18.36 0.99
CA PRO A 153 -15.27 -17.63 2.23
C PRO A 153 -15.66 -16.16 2.17
N ALA A 154 -16.10 -15.62 3.31
CA ALA A 154 -16.35 -14.19 3.51
C ALA A 154 -15.61 -13.66 4.74
N ALA A 155 -15.30 -12.36 4.73
CA ALA A 155 -14.67 -11.65 5.83
C ALA A 155 -15.49 -10.42 6.26
N ILE A 156 -15.68 -10.28 7.56
CA ILE A 156 -16.30 -9.13 8.23
C ILE A 156 -15.22 -8.55 9.13
N ALA A 157 -14.58 -7.48 8.66
CA ALA A 157 -13.51 -6.80 9.36
C ALA A 157 -13.62 -5.29 9.15
N THR A 158 -13.33 -4.50 10.17
CA THR A 158 -13.40 -3.02 10.09
C THR A 158 -12.10 -2.41 9.57
N TYR A 159 -10.95 -2.94 10.02
CA TYR A 159 -9.66 -2.32 9.78
C TYR A 159 -9.06 -2.69 8.40
N PRO A 160 -8.58 -1.69 7.60
CA PRO A 160 -8.16 -1.90 6.22
C PRO A 160 -7.12 -2.99 5.98
N MET A 161 -6.19 -3.19 6.91
CA MET A 161 -5.16 -4.21 6.80
C MET A 161 -5.76 -5.62 6.72
N TYR A 162 -6.72 -5.94 7.58
CA TYR A 162 -7.36 -7.26 7.60
C TYR A 162 -8.26 -7.48 6.38
N LYS A 163 -8.95 -6.42 5.91
CA LYS A 163 -9.65 -6.48 4.62
C LYS A 163 -8.70 -6.82 3.47
N GLY A 164 -7.51 -6.21 3.46
CA GLY A 164 -6.48 -6.49 2.47
C GLY A 164 -5.97 -7.93 2.50
N LEU A 165 -5.72 -8.49 3.69
CA LEU A 165 -5.29 -9.88 3.85
C LEU A 165 -6.41 -10.88 3.50
N ALA A 166 -7.64 -10.59 3.88
CA ALA A 166 -8.79 -11.40 3.51
C ALA A 166 -8.98 -11.47 1.98
N LYS A 167 -8.89 -10.33 1.28
CA LYS A 167 -8.91 -10.30 -0.20
C LYS A 167 -7.75 -11.10 -0.81
N LEU A 168 -6.54 -10.99 -0.22
CA LEU A 168 -5.35 -11.70 -0.69
C LEU A 168 -5.53 -13.22 -0.75
N VAL A 169 -6.32 -13.79 0.17
CA VAL A 169 -6.62 -15.24 0.20
C VAL A 169 -7.99 -15.58 -0.42
N GLY A 170 -8.61 -14.64 -1.13
CA GLY A 170 -9.83 -14.85 -1.91
C GLY A 170 -11.14 -14.80 -1.10
N MET A 171 -11.18 -14.07 0.01
CA MET A 171 -12.42 -13.84 0.77
C MET A 171 -13.22 -12.67 0.21
N GLU A 172 -14.55 -12.81 0.16
CA GLU A 172 -15.47 -11.71 -0.10
C GLU A 172 -15.54 -10.77 1.12
N ILE A 173 -15.42 -9.46 0.92
CA ILE A 173 -15.44 -8.50 2.03
C ILE A 173 -16.86 -7.99 2.27
N LEU A 174 -17.45 -8.39 3.38
CA LEU A 174 -18.77 -7.94 3.80
C LEU A 174 -18.66 -6.67 4.67
N GLU A 175 -19.74 -5.90 4.69
CA GLU A 175 -19.80 -4.65 5.47
C GLU A 175 -19.86 -4.94 6.98
N ALA A 176 -18.83 -4.51 7.71
CA ALA A 176 -18.74 -4.72 9.15
C ALA A 176 -19.52 -3.69 9.99
N GLY A 177 -19.71 -2.47 9.48
CA GLY A 177 -20.16 -1.34 10.29
C GLY A 177 -19.09 -0.89 11.29
N GLU A 178 -19.51 -0.30 12.41
CA GLU A 178 -18.62 0.29 13.43
C GLU A 178 -18.77 -0.35 14.82
N THR A 179 -19.71 -1.29 15.00
CA THR A 179 -20.04 -1.92 16.28
C THR A 179 -20.10 -3.44 16.14
N ILE A 180 -19.84 -4.18 17.22
CA ILE A 180 -19.89 -5.66 17.23
C ILE A 180 -21.30 -6.14 16.82
N GLU A 181 -22.34 -5.48 17.31
CA GLU A 181 -23.73 -5.76 16.92
C GLU A 181 -23.93 -5.72 15.39
N LYS A 182 -23.38 -4.71 14.71
CA LYS A 182 -23.47 -4.60 13.24
C LYS A 182 -22.68 -5.71 12.55
N GLU A 183 -21.50 -6.06 13.06
CA GLU A 183 -20.70 -7.15 12.51
C GLU A 183 -21.46 -8.50 12.58
N PHE A 184 -22.08 -8.81 13.73
CA PHE A 184 -22.90 -10.02 13.88
C PHE A 184 -24.21 -9.97 13.10
N LYS A 185 -24.82 -8.78 12.94
CA LYS A 185 -25.98 -8.62 12.07
C LYS A 185 -25.63 -8.96 10.62
N THR A 186 -24.52 -8.45 10.09
CA THR A 186 -24.02 -8.80 8.75
C THR A 186 -23.75 -10.30 8.62
N LEU A 187 -23.14 -10.92 9.64
CA LEU A 187 -22.95 -12.37 9.66
C LEU A 187 -24.29 -13.11 9.53
N LYS A 188 -25.29 -12.74 10.34
CA LYS A 188 -26.61 -13.37 10.33
C LYS A 188 -27.31 -13.23 8.97
N GLU A 189 -27.24 -12.05 8.36
CA GLU A 189 -27.87 -11.77 7.06
C GLU A 189 -27.22 -12.54 5.89
N ASN A 190 -25.96 -12.98 6.05
CA ASN A 190 -25.21 -13.67 5.01
C ASN A 190 -24.91 -15.13 5.35
N TYR A 191 -25.32 -15.63 6.51
CA TYR A 191 -24.91 -16.93 7.07
C TYR A 191 -25.14 -18.13 6.13
N GLN A 192 -26.17 -18.06 5.28
CA GLN A 192 -26.52 -19.12 4.32
C GLN A 192 -25.84 -18.98 2.95
N LYS A 193 -25.08 -17.89 2.71
CA LYS A 193 -24.47 -17.59 1.40
C LYS A 193 -23.02 -18.05 1.29
N TYR A 194 -22.36 -18.31 2.41
CA TYR A 194 -20.92 -18.61 2.48
C TYR A 194 -20.67 -19.77 3.44
N ASP A 195 -19.63 -20.55 3.17
CA ASP A 195 -19.28 -21.76 3.92
C ASP A 195 -18.24 -21.49 5.02
N PHE A 196 -17.63 -20.31 5.00
CA PHE A 196 -16.63 -19.88 5.97
C PHE A 196 -16.72 -18.37 6.21
N PHE A 197 -16.60 -17.97 7.47
CA PHE A 197 -16.57 -16.56 7.86
C PHE A 197 -15.35 -16.24 8.71
N TYR A 198 -14.63 -15.19 8.34
CA TYR A 198 -13.65 -14.52 9.18
C TYR A 198 -14.29 -13.26 9.78
N LEU A 199 -14.66 -13.31 11.05
CA LEU A 199 -15.19 -12.18 11.83
C LEU A 199 -14.06 -11.61 12.71
N HIS A 200 -13.77 -10.32 12.61
CA HIS A 200 -12.62 -9.72 13.28
C HIS A 200 -12.95 -8.49 14.14
N ILE A 201 -13.01 -8.72 15.46
CA ILE A 201 -13.23 -7.67 16.48
C ILE A 201 -11.90 -6.98 16.83
N LYS A 202 -11.66 -5.77 16.32
CA LYS A 202 -10.37 -5.05 16.50
C LYS A 202 -10.20 -4.34 17.85
N LYS A 203 -11.28 -3.91 18.49
CA LYS A 203 -11.20 -2.96 19.63
C LYS A 203 -10.51 -3.55 20.87
N THR A 204 -10.59 -4.86 21.07
CA THR A 204 -9.89 -5.58 22.17
C THR A 204 -8.37 -5.39 22.10
N ASP A 205 -7.80 -5.40 20.89
CA ASP A 205 -6.39 -5.20 20.63
C ASP A 205 -5.99 -3.73 20.85
N SER A 206 -6.74 -2.79 20.27
CA SER A 206 -6.47 -1.35 20.43
C SER A 206 -6.46 -0.90 21.89
N TYR A 207 -7.46 -1.29 22.69
CA TYR A 207 -7.46 -0.96 24.12
C TYR A 207 -6.35 -1.67 24.89
N GLY A 208 -5.87 -2.82 24.40
CA GLY A 208 -4.69 -3.48 24.94
C GLY A 208 -3.40 -2.69 24.71
N GLU A 209 -3.19 -2.18 23.49
CA GLU A 209 -2.04 -1.34 23.15
C GLU A 209 -2.01 -0.04 23.96
N ASP A 210 -3.18 0.54 24.24
CA ASP A 210 -3.33 1.76 25.04
C ASP A 210 -3.24 1.51 26.57
N GLY A 211 -3.12 0.26 27.02
CA GLY A 211 -3.14 -0.10 28.44
C GLY A 211 -4.50 0.13 29.11
N ASN A 212 -5.58 0.29 28.34
CA ASN A 212 -6.92 0.55 28.83
C ASN A 212 -7.64 -0.76 29.20
N TYR A 213 -7.32 -1.26 30.39
CA TYR A 213 -7.86 -2.53 30.90
C TYR A 213 -9.39 -2.57 30.91
N GLU A 214 -10.04 -1.54 31.45
CA GLU A 214 -11.50 -1.53 31.62
C GLU A 214 -12.23 -1.61 30.28
N GLN A 215 -11.80 -0.85 29.28
CA GLN A 215 -12.45 -0.89 27.96
C GLN A 215 -12.15 -2.19 27.22
N LYS A 216 -10.95 -2.76 27.37
CA LYS A 216 -10.65 -4.07 26.81
C LYS A 216 -11.57 -5.16 27.35
N VAL A 217 -11.83 -5.17 28.67
CA VAL A 217 -12.76 -6.13 29.29
C VAL A 217 -14.17 -5.93 28.74
N LYS A 218 -14.67 -4.69 28.67
CA LYS A 218 -16.02 -4.41 28.15
C LYS A 218 -16.24 -4.93 26.74
N VAL A 219 -15.26 -4.79 25.85
CA VAL A 219 -15.36 -5.28 24.46
C VAL A 219 -15.36 -6.82 24.39
N ILE A 220 -14.75 -7.52 25.36
CA ILE A 220 -14.78 -8.99 25.43
C ILE A 220 -16.13 -9.50 25.96
N GLU A 221 -16.75 -8.73 26.85
CA GLU A 221 -18.05 -9.07 27.46
C GLU A 221 -19.25 -8.81 26.53
N GLU A 222 -19.13 -7.85 25.60
CA GLU A 222 -20.09 -7.56 24.53
C GLU A 222 -20.17 -8.70 23.50
#